data_AF-A0A5B7G0L0-F1
#
_entry.id   AF-A0A5B7G0L0-F1
#
_cell.length_a   1.000
_cell.length_b   1.000
_cell.length_c   1.000
_cell.angle_alpha   90.00
_cell.angle_beta   90.00
_cell.angle_gamma   90.00
#
_symmetry.space_group_name_H-M   'P 1'
#
loop_
_entity.id
_entity.type
_entity.pdbx_description
1 polymer ?
#
loop_
_entity_poly.entity_id
_entity_poly.type
_entity_poly.pdbx_seq_one_letter_code
_entity_poly.pdbx_strand_id
1 'polypeptide(L)'
;MDAESLRLAERFLPSTYLKQAQDADISRRSRIHQLLEKRKCPDEGWDDQMIEGLLVDLSKMDSNNFPANCGVGERESRIFSVIIITAITQ
;
A
#
# COMPACT_ATOMS: atom_id res chain seq x y z
N MET A 1 -8.31 -1.37 4.80
CA MET A 1 -9.67 -0.78 4.88
C MET A 1 -9.83 -0.08 6.21
N ASP A 2 -10.56 1.03 6.26
CA ASP A 2 -10.94 1.67 7.53
C ASP A 2 -12.11 0.92 8.21
N ALA A 3 -12.40 1.28 9.46
CA ALA A 3 -13.40 0.60 10.29
C ALA A 3 -14.83 0.74 9.73
N GLU A 4 -15.19 1.87 9.13
CA GLU A 4 -16.52 2.08 8.55
C GLU A 4 -16.69 1.22 7.29
N SER A 5 -15.66 1.15 6.46
CA SER A 5 -15.62 0.27 5.28
C SER A 5 -15.80 -1.21 5.67
N LEU A 6 -15.16 -1.65 6.76
CA LEU A 6 -15.32 -3.02 7.27
C LEU A 6 -16.73 -3.27 7.80
N ARG A 7 -17.31 -2.32 8.54
CA ARG A 7 -18.69 -2.39 9.03
C ARG A 7 -19.69 -2.49 7.87
N LEU A 8 -19.49 -1.74 6.79
CA LEU A 8 -20.34 -1.85 5.60
C LEU A 8 -20.20 -3.23 4.92
N ALA A 9 -19.01 -3.84 4.97
CA ALA A 9 -18.75 -5.15 4.41
C ALA A 9 -19.44 -6.31 5.15
N GLU A 10 -19.83 -6.14 6.43
CA GLU A 10 -20.61 -7.12 7.20
C GLU A 10 -21.96 -7.45 6.56
N ARG A 11 -22.48 -6.56 5.72
CA ARG A 11 -23.72 -6.78 4.96
C ARG A 11 -23.56 -7.84 3.86
N PHE A 12 -22.32 -8.14 3.47
CA PHE A 12 -21.99 -9.02 2.35
C PHE A 12 -21.21 -10.26 2.77
N LEU A 13 -20.47 -10.19 3.88
CA LEU A 13 -19.57 -11.25 4.33
C LEU A 13 -19.77 -11.57 5.82
N PRO A 14 -19.56 -12.83 6.25
CA PRO A 14 -19.60 -13.18 7.67
C PRO A 14 -18.55 -12.42 8.49
N SER A 15 -18.90 -12.08 9.73
CA SER A 15 -18.01 -11.35 10.65
C SER A 15 -16.67 -12.05 10.93
N THR A 16 -16.65 -13.39 10.90
CA THR A 16 -15.42 -14.18 11.03
C THR A 16 -14.42 -13.93 9.90
N TYR A 17 -14.89 -13.81 8.66
CA TYR A 17 -14.03 -13.49 7.51
C TYR A 17 -13.47 -12.08 7.61
N LEU A 18 -14.29 -11.12 8.05
CA LEU A 18 -13.86 -9.74 8.22
C LEU A 18 -12.84 -9.59 9.34
N LYS A 19 -12.99 -10.34 10.43
CA LYS A 19 -12.01 -10.39 11.51
C LYS A 19 -10.66 -10.96 11.04
N GLN A 20 -10.68 -12.07 10.30
CA GLN A 20 -9.45 -12.63 9.72
C GLN A 20 -8.75 -11.63 8.78
N ALA A 21 -9.53 -10.91 7.95
CA ALA A 21 -8.98 -9.87 7.10
C ALA A 21 -8.32 -8.74 7.91
N GLN A 22 -8.96 -8.31 9.00
CA GLN A 22 -8.40 -7.29 9.89
C GLN A 22 -7.11 -7.76 10.57
N ASP A 23 -7.09 -8.99 11.10
CA ASP A 23 -5.92 -9.57 11.75
C ASP A 23 -4.73 -9.70 10.78
N ALA A 24 -5.00 -10.11 9.54
CA ALA A 24 -3.98 -10.15 8.48
C ALA A 24 -3.42 -8.75 8.17
N ASP A 25 -4.28 -7.73 8.09
CA ASP A 25 -3.88 -6.35 7.81
C ASP A 25 -3.05 -5.74 8.96
N ILE A 26 -3.38 -6.08 10.22
CA ILE A 26 -2.59 -5.70 11.41
C ILE A 26 -1.20 -6.35 11.37
N SER A 27 -1.13 -7.65 11.07
CA SER A 27 0.14 -8.37 10.96
C SER A 27 1.05 -7.76 9.87
N ARG A 28 0.45 -7.43 8.71
CA ARG A 28 1.13 -6.72 7.62
C ARG A 28 1.74 -5.40 8.08
N ARG A 29 0.94 -4.55 8.74
CA ARG A 29 1.39 -3.24 9.24
C ARG A 29 2.48 -3.36 10.31
N SER A 30 2.41 -4.36 11.19
CA SER A 30 3.45 -4.61 12.20
C SER A 30 4.81 -4.90 11.55
N ARG A 31 4.83 -5.72 10.48
CA ARG A 31 6.07 -5.98 9.72
C ARG A 31 6.63 -4.72 9.06
N ILE A 32 5.78 -3.91 8.45
CA ILE A 32 6.19 -2.62 7.85
C ILE A 32 6.72 -1.67 8.93
N HIS A 33 6.05 -1.57 10.08
CA HIS A 33 6.50 -0.75 11.20
C HIS A 33 7.91 -1.15 11.64
N GLN A 34 8.15 -2.45 11.83
CA GLN A 34 9.48 -2.95 12.21
C GLN A 34 10.55 -2.64 11.17
N LEU A 35 10.24 -2.77 9.87
CA LEU A 35 11.15 -2.39 8.79
C LEU A 35 11.54 -0.91 8.88
N LEU A 36 10.55 -0.03 9.03
CA LEU A 36 10.77 1.42 9.09
C LEU A 36 11.51 1.86 10.36
N GLU A 37 11.18 1.23 11.49
CA GLU A 37 11.81 1.49 12.79
C GLU A 37 13.26 1.04 12.83
N LYS A 38 13.54 -0.21 12.40
CA LYS A 38 14.88 -0.81 12.50
C LYS A 38 15.78 -0.44 11.31
N ARG A 39 15.21 -0.09 10.15
CA ARG A 39 15.92 0.19 8.89
C ARG A 39 16.88 -0.93 8.47
N LYS A 40 16.47 -2.17 8.71
CA LYS A 40 17.23 -3.39 8.38
C LYS A 40 16.34 -4.33 7.60
N CYS A 41 16.96 -5.15 6.76
CA CYS A 41 16.27 -6.24 6.10
C CYS A 41 15.59 -7.13 7.16
N PRO A 42 14.32 -7.54 6.96
CA PRO A 42 13.67 -8.53 7.80
C PRO A 42 14.48 -9.82 7.85
N ASP A 43 14.51 -10.49 9.02
CA ASP A 43 15.21 -11.77 9.16
C ASP A 43 14.54 -12.86 8.30
N GLU A 44 13.20 -12.84 8.22
CA GLU A 44 12.40 -13.65 7.30
C GLU A 44 11.98 -12.81 6.09
N GLY A 45 12.31 -13.30 4.89
CA GLY A 45 11.90 -12.67 3.64
C GLY A 45 10.38 -12.54 3.53
N TRP A 46 9.93 -11.44 2.93
CA TRP A 46 8.51 -11.22 2.65
C TRP A 46 8.11 -11.88 1.32
N ASP A 47 6.84 -12.25 1.20
CA ASP A 47 6.26 -12.66 -0.07
C ASP A 47 6.12 -11.47 -1.04
N ASP A 48 5.96 -11.78 -2.33
CA ASP A 48 5.87 -10.77 -3.39
C ASP A 48 4.68 -9.82 -3.16
N GLN A 49 3.54 -10.32 -2.68
CA GLN A 49 2.35 -9.49 -2.42
C GLN A 49 2.59 -8.45 -1.32
N MET A 50 3.34 -8.82 -0.29
CA MET A 50 3.74 -7.94 0.79
C MET A 50 4.72 -6.87 0.31
N ILE A 51 5.69 -7.26 -0.53
CA ILE A 51 6.68 -6.35 -1.12
C ILE A 51 5.98 -5.36 -2.06
N GLU A 52 5.21 -5.85 -3.03
CA GLU A 52 4.42 -5.02 -3.96
C GLU A 52 3.45 -4.11 -3.21
N GLY A 53 2.78 -4.62 -2.18
CA GLY A 53 1.88 -3.83 -1.35
C GLY A 53 2.60 -2.67 -0.65
N LEU A 54 3.82 -2.89 -0.15
CA LEU A 54 4.64 -1.81 0.41
C LEU A 54 5.04 -0.81 -0.67
N LEU A 55 5.50 -1.28 -1.84
CA LEU A 55 5.91 -0.39 -2.95
C LEU A 55 4.75 0.48 -3.43
N VAL A 56 3.55 -0.08 -3.53
CA VAL A 56 2.32 0.66 -3.85
C VAL A 56 1.97 1.67 -2.76
N ASP A 57 2.13 1.32 -1.48
CA ASP A 57 1.87 2.25 -0.38
C ASP A 57 2.89 3.40 -0.35
N LEU A 58 4.16 3.14 -0.68
CA LEU A 58 5.20 4.16 -0.82
C LEU A 58 5.00 5.05 -2.05
N SER A 59 4.63 4.48 -3.20
CA SER A 59 4.43 5.25 -4.43
C SER A 59 3.31 6.28 -4.29
N LYS A 60 2.27 5.99 -3.50
CA LYS A 60 1.21 6.95 -3.16
C LYS A 60 1.71 8.17 -2.38
N MET A 61 2.90 8.11 -1.77
CA MET A 61 3.48 9.23 -1.02
C MET A 61 4.20 10.23 -1.92
N ASP A 62 4.47 9.87 -3.18
CA ASP A 62 5.08 10.78 -4.15
C ASP A 62 4.06 11.78 -4.70
N SER A 63 4.45 13.06 -4.80
CA SER A 63 3.53 14.14 -5.19
C SER A 63 3.00 14.02 -6.62
N ASN A 64 3.74 13.37 -7.52
CA ASN A 64 3.28 13.08 -8.88
C ASN A 64 2.15 12.04 -8.92
N ASN A 65 1.93 11.29 -7.84
CA ASN A 65 0.85 10.30 -7.70
C ASN A 65 -0.35 10.82 -6.87
N PHE A 66 -0.29 12.05 -6.35
CA PHE A 66 -1.41 12.66 -5.64
C PHE A 66 -2.56 13.00 -6.60
N PRO A 67 -3.79 12.50 -6.37
CA PRO A 67 -4.91 12.71 -7.30
C PRO A 67 -5.28 14.17 -7.55
N ALA A 68 -5.05 15.04 -6.56
CA ALA A 68 -5.41 16.46 -6.61
C ALA A 68 -4.19 17.39 -6.72
N ASN A 69 -3.03 16.88 -7.14
CA ASN A 69 -1.85 17.73 -7.31
C ASN A 69 -1.92 18.52 -8.63
N CYS A 70 -1.78 19.84 -8.54
CA CYS A 70 -1.64 20.72 -9.69
C CYS A 70 -0.16 21.08 -9.86
N GLY A 71 0.53 20.31 -10.69
CA GLY A 71 1.94 20.53 -11.00
C GLY A 71 2.14 21.73 -11.95
N VAL A 72 2.83 22.77 -11.49
CA VAL A 72 3.14 23.99 -12.25
C VAL A 72 4.64 24.23 -12.44
N GLY A 73 5.49 23.32 -11.97
CA GLY A 73 6.94 23.37 -12.14
C GLY A 73 7.42 22.83 -13.48
N GLU A 74 8.71 23.03 -13.75
CA GLU A 74 9.38 22.53 -14.95
C GLU A 74 9.57 21.00 -14.94
N ARG A 75 9.55 20.38 -13.75
CA ARG A 75 9.76 18.95 -13.55
C ARG A 75 8.71 18.35 -12.62
N GLU A 76 7.61 17.92 -13.22
CA GLU A 76 6.47 17.27 -12.53
C GLU A 76 6.50 15.73 -12.61
N SER A 77 7.56 15.16 -13.19
CA SER A 77 7.72 13.71 -13.40
C SER A 77 6.49 13.05 -14.05
N ARG A 78 5.91 13.73 -15.06
CA ARG A 78 4.75 13.25 -15.82
C ARG A 78 5.17 12.06 -16.68
N ILE A 79 4.48 10.94 -16.51
CA ILE A 79 4.76 9.71 -17.25
C ILE A 79 3.74 9.54 -18.38
N PHE A 80 4.22 9.33 -19.61
CA PHE A 80 3.35 9.20 -20.79
C PHE A 80 2.70 7.82 -20.90
N SER A 81 3.45 6.75 -20.60
CA SER A 81 2.99 5.37 -20.79
C SER A 81 2.73 4.67 -19.45
N VAL A 82 1.56 4.04 -19.34
CA VAL A 82 1.19 3.24 -18.15
C VAL A 82 2.17 2.08 -17.90
N ILE A 83 2.78 1.52 -18.95
CA ILE A 83 3.75 0.42 -18.82
C ILE A 83 4.95 0.86 -17.99
N ILE A 84 5.37 2.13 -18.12
CA ILE A 84 6.49 2.67 -17.35
C ILE A 84 6.08 2.82 -15.88
N ILE A 85 4.83 3.19 -15.59
CA ILE A 85 4.31 3.25 -14.21
C ILE A 85 4.28 1.85 -13.59
N THR A 86 3.72 0.87 -14.30
CA THR A 86 3.63 -0.52 -13.83
C THR A 86 5.02 -1.14 -13.63
N ALA A 87 5.97 -0.90 -14.53
CA ALA A 87 7.34 -1.43 -14.44
C ALA A 87 8.18 -0.83 -13.30
N ILE A 88 7.77 0.31 -12.72
CA ILE A 88 8.42 0.88 -11.52
C ILE A 88 7.86 0.23 -10.24
N THR A 89 6.73 -0.48 -10.35
CA THR A 89 6.02 -1.09 -9.21
C THR A 89 6.09 -2.64 -9.21
N GLN A 90 6.71 -3.25 -10.22
CA GLN A 90 7.06 -4.68 -10.33
C GLN A 90 8.57 -4.84 -10.20
#